data_AF-A0A2Z6D3G5-F1
#
_entry.id   AF-A0A2Z6D3G5-F1
#
_cell.length_a   1.000
_cell.length_b   1.000
_cell.length_c   1.000
_cell.angle_alpha   90.00
_cell.angle_beta   90.00
_cell.angle_gamma   90.00
#
_symmetry.space_group_name_H-M   'P 1'
#
loop_
_entity.id
_entity.type
_entity.pdbx_description
1 polymer ?
#
loop_
_entity_poly.entity_id
_entity_poly.type
_entity_poly.pdbx_seq_one_letter_code
_entity_poly.pdbx_strand_id
1 'polypeptide(L)' 'MDIDIKKLPFSVWWQISKINGTWATVAFKRWTQTVDASILQAMNLEEWEAVALTLNYSFEWACKQYKVHRNKQKEG' A
#
# COMPACT_ATOMS: atom_id res chain seq x y z
N MET A 1 1.49 0.52 24.55
CA MET A 1 0.73 -0.31 23.59
C MET A 1 1.59 -0.40 22.35
N ASP A 2 2.18 -1.56 22.08
CA ASP A 2 3.00 -1.74 20.88
C ASP A 2 2.07 -1.87 19.68
N ILE A 3 2.21 -0.95 18.72
CA ILE A 3 1.44 -0.98 17.48
C ILE A 3 2.13 -1.94 16.52
N ASP A 4 1.45 -3.02 16.13
CA ASP A 4 1.95 -3.91 15.09
C ASP A 4 1.81 -3.23 13.71
N ILE A 5 2.88 -2.53 13.30
CA ILE A 5 2.93 -1.79 12.04
C ILE A 5 2.69 -2.67 10.80
N LYS A 6 2.88 -3.99 10.92
CA LYS A 6 2.71 -4.94 9.81
C LYS A 6 1.24 -5.19 9.50
N LYS A 7 0.34 -4.88 10.45
CA LYS A 7 -1.10 -5.09 10.29
C LYS A 7 -1.87 -3.82 9.91
N LEU A 8 -1.16 -2.72 9.68
CA LEU A 8 -1.78 -1.43 9.43
C LEU A 8 -2.11 -1.24 7.95
N PRO A 9 -3.32 -0.72 7.64
CA PRO A 9 -3.62 -0.23 6.30
C PRO A 9 -2.70 0.95 5.95
N PHE A 10 -2.46 1.16 4.65
CA PHE A 10 -1.51 2.16 4.16
C PHE A 10 -1.76 3.56 4.72
N SER A 11 -3.02 4.00 4.81
CA SER A 11 -3.38 5.33 5.31
C SER A 11 -2.92 5.55 6.76
N VAL A 12 -3.09 4.54 7.62
CA VAL A 12 -2.67 4.60 9.03
C VAL A 12 -1.16 4.46 9.15
N TRP A 13 -0.55 3.55 8.38
CA TRP A 13 0.91 3.44 8.31
C TRP A 13 1.54 4.75 7.86
N TRP A 14 0.98 5.40 6.85
CA TRP A 14 1.43 6.68 6.29
C TRP A 14 1.37 7.80 7.32
N GLN A 15 0.26 7.91 8.07
CA GLN A 15 0.09 8.92 9.12
C GLN A 15 1.09 8.74 10.28
N ILE A 16 1.36 7.49 10.68
CA ILE A 16 2.31 7.18 11.77
C ILE A 16 3.74 7.32 11.29
N SER A 17 3.98 7.06 10.01
CA SER A 17 5.28 7.23 9.40
C SER A 17 5.60 8.73 9.34
N LYS A 18 6.38 9.22 10.32
CA LYS A 18 6.98 10.57 10.32
C LYS A 18 8.04 10.72 9.22
N ILE A 19 7.70 10.40 7.98
CA ILE A 19 8.69 10.40 6.91
C ILE A 19 8.82 11.80 6.32
N ASN A 20 9.52 12.65 7.08
CA ASN A 20 9.99 13.95 6.63
C ASN A 20 10.63 13.82 5.24
N GLY A 21 9.99 14.41 4.22
CA GLY A 21 10.56 14.51 2.87
C GLY A 21 10.62 13.21 2.05
N THR A 22 9.88 12.16 2.41
CA THR A 22 9.89 10.93 1.61
C THR A 22 8.90 10.98 0.46
N TRP A 23 9.45 10.83 -0.75
CA TRP A 23 8.72 10.70 -2.00
C TRP A 23 7.70 9.57 -1.93
N ALA A 24 6.49 9.83 -2.41
CA ALA A 24 5.36 8.88 -2.46
C ALA A 24 5.76 7.47 -2.91
N THR A 25 6.65 7.36 -3.90
CA THR A 25 7.13 6.09 -4.45
C THR A 25 7.91 5.26 -3.42
N VAL A 26 8.71 5.91 -2.59
CA VAL A 26 9.51 5.26 -1.55
C VAL A 26 8.63 4.83 -0.38
N ALA A 27 7.62 5.64 -0.04
CA ALA A 27 6.65 5.33 1.00
C ALA A 27 5.86 4.06 0.69
N PHE A 28 5.28 3.99 -0.51
CA PHE A 28 4.54 2.82 -0.97
C PHE A 28 5.41 1.56 -1.00
N LYS A 29 6.64 1.66 -1.52
CA LYS A 29 7.59 0.53 -1.53
C LYS A 29 7.92 0.04 -0.12
N ARG A 30 8.18 0.95 0.82
CA ARG A 30 8.48 0.56 2.21
C ARG A 30 7.28 -0.08 2.90
N TRP A 31 6.08 0.47 2.69
CA TRP A 31 4.87 -0.11 3.26
C TRP A 31 4.62 -1.52 2.74
N THR A 32 4.67 -1.72 1.42
CA THR A 32 4.48 -3.05 0.80
C THR A 32 5.52 -4.09 1.24
N GLN A 33 6.72 -3.67 1.66
CA GLN A 33 7.75 -4.53 2.24
C GLN A 33 7.56 -4.82 3.74
N THR A 34 6.79 -3.98 4.44
CA THR A 34 6.61 -4.04 5.90
C THR A 34 5.30 -4.74 6.27
N VAL A 35 4.24 -4.46 5.51
CA VAL A 35 2.90 -4.96 5.76
C VAL A 35 2.82 -6.48 5.51
N ASP A 36 1.96 -7.16 6.25
CA ASP A 36 1.65 -8.56 5.97
C ASP A 36 1.16 -8.72 4.53
N ALA A 37 1.68 -9.73 3.83
CA ALA A 37 1.28 -10.03 2.46
C ALA A 37 -0.23 -10.28 2.37
N SER A 38 -0.86 -10.82 3.43
CA SER A 38 -2.31 -11.06 3.47
C SER A 38 -3.12 -9.76 3.32
N ILE A 39 -2.60 -8.62 3.78
CA ILE A 39 -3.27 -7.32 3.65
C ILE A 39 -3.26 -6.89 2.19
N LEU A 40 -2.09 -6.91 1.54
CA LEU A 40 -2.00 -6.60 0.11
C LEU A 40 -2.84 -7.56 -0.74
N GLN A 41 -3.00 -8.80 -0.27
CA GLN A 41 -3.79 -9.80 -0.97
C GLN A 41 -5.31 -9.60 -0.83
N ALA A 42 -5.76 -9.16 0.35
CA ALA A 42 -7.15 -8.89 0.63
C ALA A 42 -7.65 -7.57 0.01
N MET A 43 -6.72 -6.67 -0.35
CA MET A 43 -7.08 -5.35 -0.88
C MET A 43 -7.89 -5.41 -2.17
N ASN A 44 -9.05 -4.75 -2.16
CA ASN A 44 -9.89 -4.51 -3.32
C ASN A 44 -9.44 -3.24 -4.08
N LEU A 45 -10.02 -3.00 -5.27
CA LEU A 45 -9.63 -1.87 -6.12
C LEU A 45 -9.88 -0.51 -5.46
N GLU A 46 -10.91 -0.35 -4.64
CA GLU A 46 -11.20 0.90 -3.92
C GLU A 46 -10.11 1.22 -2.89
N GLU A 47 -9.59 0.21 -2.20
CA GLU A 47 -8.47 0.38 -1.27
C GLU A 47 -7.18 0.75 -2.02
N TRP A 48 -6.95 0.18 -3.20
CA TRP A 48 -5.84 0.59 -4.08
C TRP A 48 -6.00 2.03 -4.59
N GLU A 49 -7.22 2.46 -4.87
CA GLU A 49 -7.53 3.84 -5.23
C GLU A 49 -7.27 4.80 -4.06
N ALA A 50 -7.68 4.43 -2.85
CA ALA A 50 -7.40 5.22 -1.65
C ALA A 50 -5.89 5.40 -1.40
N VAL A 51 -5.07 4.37 -1.68
CA VAL A 51 -3.60 4.48 -1.67
C VAL A 51 -3.12 5.47 -2.73
N ALA A 52 -3.63 5.37 -3.95
CA ALA A 52 -3.25 6.29 -5.03
C ALA A 52 -3.60 7.74 -4.69
N LEU A 53 -4.79 7.99 -4.15
CA LEU A 53 -5.22 9.32 -3.68
C LEU A 53 -4.31 9.86 -2.58
N THR A 54 -3.96 9.02 -1.59
CA THR A 54 -3.03 9.39 -0.51
C THR A 54 -1.65 9.79 -1.04
N LEU A 55 -1.23 9.18 -2.15
CA LEU A 55 0.06 9.40 -2.79
C LEU A 55 0.03 10.44 -3.93
N ASN A 56 -1.14 11.05 -4.19
CA ASN A 56 -1.38 11.94 -5.33
C ASN A 56 -1.05 11.29 -6.69
N TYR A 57 -1.40 10.01 -6.85
CA TYR A 57 -1.28 9.23 -8.08
C TYR A 57 -2.62 9.10 -8.80
N SER A 58 -2.56 8.72 -10.08
CA SER A 58 -3.75 8.52 -10.90
C SER A 58 -4.48 7.20 -10.59
N PHE A 59 -5.76 7.14 -10.93
CA PHE A 59 -6.55 5.91 -10.90
C PHE A 59 -5.95 4.80 -11.79
N GLU A 60 -5.34 5.16 -12.92
CA GLU A 60 -4.63 4.21 -13.78
C GLU A 60 -3.47 3.51 -13.05
N TRP A 61 -2.76 4.24 -12.19
CA TRP A 61 -1.72 3.66 -11.35
C TRP A 61 -2.31 2.65 -10.37
N ALA A 62 -3.44 2.97 -9.71
CA ALA A 62 -4.14 2.05 -8.80
C ALA A 62 -4.53 0.76 -9.53
N CYS A 63 -5.14 0.88 -10.70
CA CYS A 63 -5.50 -0.27 -11.55
C CYS A 63 -4.28 -1.12 -11.93
N LYS A 64 -3.16 -0.48 -12.26
CA LYS A 64 -1.92 -1.18 -12.62
C LYS A 64 -1.36 -1.95 -11.43
N GLN A 65 -1.27 -1.35 -10.25
CA GLN A 65 -0.79 -2.03 -9.05
C GLN A 65 -1.71 -3.18 -8.66
N TYR A 66 -3.02 -2.96 -8.66
CA TYR A 66 -4.00 -4.01 -8.38
C TYR A 66 -3.81 -5.23 -9.31
N LYS A 67 -3.67 -5.00 -10.63
CA LYS A 67 -3.39 -6.08 -11.59
C LYS A 67 -2.06 -6.80 -11.31
N VAL A 68 -0.99 -6.06 -11.05
CA VAL A 68 0.33 -6.64 -10.73
C VAL A 68 0.25 -7.55 -9.50
N HIS A 69 -0.41 -7.09 -8.44
CA HIS A 69 -0.53 -7.85 -7.20
C HIS A 69 -1.48 -9.05 -7.32
N ARG A 70 -2.55 -8.96 -8.12
CA ARG A 70 -3.45 -10.09 -8.40
C ARG A 70 -2.81 -11.15 -9.29
N ASN A 71 -1.96 -10.76 -10.25
CA ASN A 71 -1.25 -11.73 -11.09
C ASN A 71 -0.20 -12.50 -10.29
N LYS A 72 0.54 -11.84 -9.38
CA LYS A 72 1.49 -12.50 -8.48
C LYS A 72 0.85 -13.53 -7.55
N GLN A 73 -0.42 -13.38 -7.21
CA GLN A 73 -1.17 -14.37 -6.43
C GLN A 73 -1.56 -15.62 -7.21
N LYS A 74 -1.59 -15.55 -8.54
CA LYS A 74 -1.95 -16.70 -9.39
C LYS A 74 -0.76 -17.60 -9.71
N GLU A 75 0.46 -17.10 -9.51
CA GLU A 75 1.70 -17.80 -9.82
C GLU A 75 2.33 -18.52 -8.62
N GLY A 76 1.77 -18.37 -7.41
CA GLY A 76 2.19 -19.05 -6.19
C GLY A 76 1.07 -19.92 -5.63
#